data_AF-A0A820LTA6-F1
#
_entry.id   AF-A0A820LTA6-F1
#
_cell.length_a   1.000
_cell.length_b   1.000
_cell.length_c   1.000
_cell.angle_alpha   90.00
_cell.angle_beta   90.00
_cell.angle_gamma   90.00
#
_symmetry.space_group_name_H-M   'P 1'
#
loop_
_entity.id
_entity.type
_entity.pdbx_description
1 polymer ?
#
loop_
_entity_poly.entity_id
_entity_poly.type
_entity_poly.pdbx_seq_one_letter_code
_entity_poly.pdbx_strand_id
1 'polypeptide(L)'
;DNNKSPVKLPYLGRLDILTIEGIPSDLHRLKELLLAAPNLCVLVIDLDCLLRLLEDENEPLILYVLLHRHILDLCIRIPENNNNQQTKTSKLTIEKIHIIARVFTRVRNLTIDYETLAEYIESNIIKLIINEFKQLVIFHIYGKIPNAIRENDIRQWVIEQSSFRRKSLDIFRVECSNEWFKLWL
;
A
#
# COMPACT_ATOMS: atom_id res chain seq x y z
N ASP A 1 -24.05 20.29 29.59
CA ASP A 1 -23.62 18.91 29.89
C ASP A 1 -22.97 18.23 28.70
N ASN A 2 -21.64 18.02 28.81
CA ASN A 2 -20.83 16.91 28.26
C ASN A 2 -19.37 17.34 28.06
N ASN A 3 -18.72 17.79 29.14
CA ASN A 3 -17.26 17.73 29.25
C ASN A 3 -16.85 16.26 29.47
N LYS A 4 -16.94 15.44 28.42
CA LYS A 4 -16.24 14.15 28.42
C LYS A 4 -14.80 14.45 28.06
N SER A 5 -13.90 14.35 29.04
CA SER A 5 -12.47 14.30 28.80
C SER A 5 -12.19 13.32 27.66
N PRO A 6 -11.30 13.64 26.70
CA PRO A 6 -10.99 12.73 25.61
C PRO A 6 -10.56 11.38 26.20
N VAL A 7 -11.19 10.30 25.73
CA VAL A 7 -10.91 8.95 26.20
C VAL A 7 -9.46 8.62 25.84
N LYS A 8 -8.57 8.69 26.83
CA LYS A 8 -7.16 8.40 26.62
C LYS A 8 -7.01 6.90 26.32
N LEU A 9 -6.41 6.57 25.18
CA LEU A 9 -6.15 5.17 24.84
C LEU A 9 -5.25 4.52 25.90
N PRO A 10 -5.52 3.25 26.29
CA PRO A 10 -4.64 2.51 27.18
C PRO A 10 -3.29 2.26 26.50
N TYR A 11 -2.24 2.07 27.29
CA TYR A 11 -0.93 1.68 26.77
C TYR A 11 -0.99 0.31 26.08
N LEU A 12 -0.58 0.24 24.82
CA LEU A 12 -0.63 -0.94 23.95
C LEU A 12 0.78 -1.53 23.74
N GLY A 13 1.53 -1.75 24.82
CA GLY A 13 2.92 -2.22 24.73
C GLY A 13 3.13 -3.62 24.16
N ARG A 14 2.07 -4.37 23.86
CA ARG A 14 2.15 -5.68 23.20
C ARG A 14 1.70 -5.66 21.74
N LEU A 15 1.18 -4.53 21.27
CA LEU A 15 0.76 -4.40 19.88
C LEU A 15 2.00 -4.29 18.99
N ASP A 16 2.22 -5.30 18.16
CA ASP A 16 3.35 -5.42 17.24
C ASP A 16 2.94 -5.25 15.77
N ILE A 17 1.66 -5.52 15.46
CA ILE A 17 1.03 -5.33 14.14
C ILE A 17 -0.28 -4.56 14.28
N LEU A 18 -0.49 -3.57 13.41
CA LEU A 18 -1.73 -2.82 13.30
C LEU A 18 -2.18 -2.81 11.84
N THR A 19 -3.43 -3.21 11.60
CA THR A 19 -4.08 -3.09 10.30
C THR A 19 -5.08 -1.95 10.33
N ILE A 20 -4.98 -1.06 9.34
CA ILE A 20 -5.94 0.02 9.09
C ILE A 20 -6.62 -0.28 7.77
N GLU A 21 -7.86 -0.76 7.86
CA GLU A 21 -8.70 -1.02 6.70
C GLU A 21 -9.61 0.18 6.44
N GLY A 22 -9.55 0.70 5.21
CA GLY A 22 -10.27 1.90 4.83
C GLY A 22 -9.65 3.16 5.42
N ILE A 23 -10.46 4.22 5.47
CA ILE A 23 -9.97 5.55 5.84
C ILE A 23 -10.57 5.92 7.19
N PRO A 24 -9.75 6.09 8.25
CA PRO A 24 -10.22 6.55 9.53
C PRO A 24 -10.95 7.88 9.38
N SER A 25 -12.12 8.00 10.00
CA SER A 25 -12.86 9.27 10.06
C SER A 25 -12.16 10.32 10.93
N ASP A 26 -11.22 9.90 11.78
CA ASP A 26 -10.51 10.73 12.74
C ASP A 26 -9.01 10.40 12.72
N LEU A 27 -8.22 11.23 12.04
CA LEU A 27 -6.78 11.08 11.93
C LEU A 27 -6.06 11.29 13.29
N HIS A 28 -6.65 12.07 14.19
CA HIS A 28 -6.10 12.33 15.52
C HIS A 28 -6.07 11.05 16.35
N ARG A 29 -7.11 10.23 16.26
CA ARG A 29 -7.16 8.91 16.92
C ARG A 29 -6.10 7.95 16.41
N LEU A 30 -5.74 8.00 15.13
CA LEU A 30 -4.66 7.16 14.63
C LEU A 30 -3.33 7.56 15.26
N LYS A 31 -3.05 8.87 15.37
CA LYS A 31 -1.86 9.35 16.06
C LYS A 31 -1.83 8.90 17.53
N GLU A 32 -2.94 9.04 18.25
CA GLU A 32 -3.04 8.56 19.64
C GLU A 32 -2.78 7.05 19.74
N LEU A 33 -3.28 6.27 18.78
CA LEU A 33 -3.06 4.83 18.70
C LEU A 33 -1.58 4.48 18.46
N LEU A 34 -0.93 5.15 17.51
CA LEU A 34 0.49 4.97 17.21
C LEU A 34 1.37 5.37 18.42
N LEU A 35 1.00 6.42 19.15
CA LEU A 35 1.69 6.83 20.38
C LEU A 35 1.46 5.85 21.54
N ALA A 36 0.27 5.26 21.61
CA ALA A 36 -0.06 4.26 22.63
C ALA A 36 0.64 2.91 22.39
N ALA A 37 1.11 2.63 21.17
CA ALA A 37 1.73 1.38 20.75
C ALA A 37 3.23 1.55 20.40
N PRO A 38 4.13 1.80 21.38
CA PRO A 38 5.55 2.08 21.08
C PRO A 38 6.33 0.88 20.51
N ASN A 39 5.80 -0.33 20.65
CA ASN A 39 6.39 -1.57 20.14
C ASN A 39 5.79 -2.00 18.80
N LEU A 40 4.92 -1.16 18.21
CA LEU A 40 4.37 -1.42 16.89
C LEU A 40 5.52 -1.53 15.89
N CYS A 41 5.60 -2.67 15.21
CA CYS A 41 6.66 -2.95 14.25
C CYS A 41 6.16 -2.87 12.81
N VAL A 42 4.95 -3.38 12.57
CA VAL A 42 4.35 -3.46 11.23
C VAL A 42 3.04 -2.69 11.20
N LEU A 43 2.90 -1.83 10.19
CA LEU A 43 1.67 -1.12 9.89
C LEU A 43 1.15 -1.58 8.53
N VAL A 44 0.02 -2.28 8.54
CA VAL A 44 -0.72 -2.63 7.32
C VAL A 44 -1.69 -1.49 7.04
N ILE A 45 -1.56 -0.83 5.90
CA ILE A 45 -2.33 0.38 5.59
C ILE A 45 -2.67 0.46 4.11
N ASP A 46 -3.89 0.92 3.81
CA ASP A 46 -4.28 1.25 2.44
C ASP A 46 -3.60 2.53 1.96
N LEU A 47 -3.23 2.59 0.68
CA LEU A 47 -2.56 3.75 0.09
C LEU A 47 -3.40 5.03 0.20
N ASP A 48 -4.71 4.95 0.00
CA ASP A 48 -5.59 6.11 0.15
C ASP A 48 -5.61 6.64 1.59
N CYS A 49 -5.55 5.73 2.58
CA CYS A 49 -5.42 6.12 3.98
C CYS A 49 -4.06 6.80 4.21
N LEU A 50 -2.98 6.21 3.71
CA LEU A 50 -1.64 6.77 3.82
C LEU A 50 -1.52 8.15 3.18
N LEU A 51 -2.10 8.35 2.00
CA LEU A 51 -2.08 9.63 1.30
C LEU A 51 -2.84 10.71 2.06
N ARG A 52 -4.04 10.39 2.59
CA ARG A 52 -4.81 11.35 3.41
C ARG A 52 -4.09 11.73 4.70
N LEU A 53 -3.37 10.78 5.30
CA LEU A 53 -2.50 11.07 6.45
C LEU A 53 -1.38 12.07 6.10
N LEU A 54 -0.85 12.00 4.87
CA LEU A 54 0.21 12.90 4.43
C LEU A 54 -0.30 14.26 3.95
N GLU A 55 -1.57 14.34 3.54
CA GLU A 55 -2.22 15.56 3.06
C GLU A 55 -2.72 16.48 4.21
N ASP A 56 -2.69 16.04 5.48
CA ASP A 56 -3.03 16.92 6.62
C ASP A 56 -1.90 17.92 6.90
N GLU A 57 -2.09 19.15 6.42
CA GLU A 57 -1.14 20.26 6.54
C GLU A 57 -0.86 20.70 7.98
N ASN A 58 -1.71 20.32 8.95
CA ASN A 58 -1.57 20.77 10.34
C ASN A 58 -0.55 19.96 11.15
N GLU A 59 -0.26 18.71 10.78
CA GLU A 59 0.65 17.84 11.52
C GLU A 59 1.58 16.93 10.66
N PRO A 60 2.03 17.35 9.46
CA PRO A 60 2.69 16.45 8.51
C PRO A 60 3.99 15.85 9.06
N LEU A 61 4.77 16.64 9.82
CA LEU A 61 6.09 16.21 10.29
C LEU A 61 6.02 15.12 11.38
N ILE A 62 5.07 15.23 12.32
CA ILE A 62 4.95 14.27 13.44
C ILE A 62 4.42 12.95 12.91
N LEU A 63 3.40 13.01 12.07
CA LEU A 63 2.78 11.83 11.49
C LEU A 63 3.75 11.10 10.55
N TYR A 64 4.53 11.85 9.76
CA TYR A 64 5.63 11.29 8.97
C TYR A 64 6.66 10.54 9.84
N VAL A 65 7.12 11.15 10.94
CA VAL A 65 8.09 10.52 11.85
C VAL A 65 7.52 9.25 12.47
N LEU A 66 6.24 9.26 12.87
CA LEU A 66 5.57 8.08 13.38
C LEU A 66 5.52 6.99 12.32
N LEU A 67 4.99 7.28 11.13
CA LEU A 67 4.84 6.30 10.05
C LEU A 67 6.18 5.72 9.58
N HIS A 68 7.22 6.54 9.42
CA HIS A 68 8.55 6.13 8.95
C HIS A 68 9.27 5.13 9.88
N ARG A 69 8.88 5.05 11.17
CA ARG A 69 9.48 4.09 12.11
C ARG A 69 9.03 2.65 11.89
N HIS A 70 7.92 2.45 11.18
CA HIS A 70 7.30 1.14 10.99
C HIS A 70 7.74 0.51 9.67
N ILE A 71 7.68 -0.83 9.63
CA ILE A 71 7.62 -1.55 8.37
C ILE A 71 6.21 -1.36 7.82
N LEU A 72 6.10 -0.94 6.55
CA LEU A 72 4.81 -0.79 5.91
C LEU A 72 4.48 -2.00 5.06
N ASP A 73 3.27 -2.50 5.28
CA ASP A 73 2.58 -3.41 4.38
C ASP A 73 1.49 -2.61 3.68
N LEU A 74 1.75 -2.21 2.44
CA LEU A 74 0.93 -1.26 1.71
C LEU A 74 -0.09 -1.99 0.82
N CYS A 75 -1.36 -1.62 0.90
CA CYS A 75 -2.39 -2.11 -0.01
C CYS A 75 -2.85 -1.00 -0.96
N ILE A 76 -2.93 -1.29 -2.25
CA ILE A 76 -3.49 -0.40 -3.26
C ILE A 76 -4.74 -1.05 -3.83
N ARG A 77 -5.91 -0.49 -3.53
CA ARG A 77 -7.16 -0.92 -4.15
C ARG A 77 -7.45 -0.09 -5.39
N ILE A 78 -7.65 -0.75 -6.51
CA ILE A 78 -8.09 -0.14 -7.76
C ILE A 78 -9.60 -0.37 -7.84
N PRO A 79 -10.42 0.68 -7.67
CA PRO A 79 -11.87 0.54 -7.66
C PRO A 79 -12.44 0.37 -9.07
N GLU A 80 -13.63 -0.21 -9.14
CA GLU A 80 -14.40 -0.31 -10.37
C GLU A 80 -14.67 1.08 -10.99
N ASN A 81 -14.20 1.26 -12.22
CA ASN A 81 -14.37 2.48 -13.00
C ASN A 81 -15.80 2.56 -13.56
N ASN A 82 -16.80 2.55 -12.67
CA ASN A 82 -18.19 2.71 -13.03
C ASN A 82 -18.43 4.16 -13.46
N ASN A 83 -18.78 4.37 -14.72
CA ASN A 83 -19.04 5.68 -15.35
C ASN A 83 -20.05 6.60 -14.60
N ASN A 84 -20.66 6.14 -13.50
CA ASN A 84 -21.71 6.86 -12.76
C ASN A 84 -21.48 6.99 -11.25
N GLN A 85 -20.31 6.66 -10.70
CA GLN A 85 -20.00 6.98 -9.29
C GLN A 85 -18.64 7.66 -9.17
N GLN A 86 -18.66 8.99 -9.04
CA GLN A 86 -17.55 9.77 -8.52
C GLN A 86 -17.34 9.48 -7.03
N THR A 87 -16.98 8.24 -6.68
CA THR A 87 -16.22 8.05 -5.44
C THR A 87 -14.87 8.69 -5.67
N LYS A 88 -14.58 9.74 -4.89
CA LYS A 88 -13.30 10.47 -4.89
C LYS A 88 -12.16 9.54 -4.41
N THR A 89 -11.82 8.51 -5.15
CA THR A 89 -10.46 7.98 -5.12
C THR A 89 -9.60 9.03 -5.79
N SER A 90 -8.64 9.58 -5.04
CA SER A 90 -7.67 10.49 -5.64
C SER A 90 -7.03 9.72 -6.78
N LYS A 91 -7.17 10.18 -8.02
CA LYS A 91 -6.52 9.53 -9.17
C LYS A 91 -5.08 9.25 -8.77
N LEU A 92 -4.73 7.98 -8.67
CA LEU A 92 -3.39 7.59 -8.24
C LEU A 92 -2.42 8.10 -9.30
N THR A 93 -1.71 9.18 -9.00
CA THR A 93 -0.75 9.76 -9.94
C THR A 93 0.61 9.12 -9.77
N ILE A 94 1.41 9.19 -10.83
CA ILE A 94 2.82 8.79 -10.81
C ILE A 94 3.55 9.55 -9.70
N GLU A 95 3.25 10.85 -9.49
CA GLU A 95 3.90 11.61 -8.43
C GLU A 95 3.60 11.07 -7.03
N LYS A 96 2.37 10.63 -6.77
CA LYS A 96 1.98 10.05 -5.48
C LYS A 96 2.77 8.78 -5.18
N ILE A 97 2.91 7.89 -6.17
CA ILE A 97 3.72 6.68 -6.05
C ILE A 97 5.19 7.02 -5.79
N HIS A 98 5.75 7.98 -6.53
CA HIS A 98 7.13 8.44 -6.32
C HIS A 98 7.38 8.98 -4.92
N ILE A 99 6.46 9.80 -4.40
CA ILE A 99 6.57 10.35 -3.04
C ILE A 99 6.62 9.22 -2.02
N ILE A 100 5.67 8.28 -2.09
CA ILE A 100 5.61 7.15 -1.16
C ILE A 100 6.87 6.28 -1.24
N ALA A 101 7.28 5.88 -2.45
CA ALA A 101 8.46 5.04 -2.66
C ALA A 101 9.76 5.70 -2.18
N ARG A 102 9.87 7.03 -2.31
CA ARG A 102 11.03 7.80 -1.85
C ARG A 102 11.05 7.97 -0.33
N VAL A 103 9.89 8.23 0.27
CA VAL A 103 9.75 8.54 1.68
C VAL A 103 9.81 7.28 2.54
N PHE A 104 9.07 6.25 2.15
CA PHE A 104 8.91 5.03 2.93
C PHE A 104 9.82 3.94 2.38
N THR A 105 11.10 4.02 2.74
CA THR A 105 12.09 3.02 2.33
C THR A 105 11.79 1.61 2.86
N ARG A 106 10.99 1.50 3.93
CA ARG A 106 10.65 0.25 4.63
C ARG A 106 9.30 -0.34 4.24
N VAL A 107 8.84 -0.11 3.01
CA VAL A 107 7.70 -0.86 2.45
C VAL A 107 8.16 -2.26 2.09
N ARG A 108 7.77 -3.25 2.90
CA ARG A 108 8.22 -4.64 2.75
C ARG A 108 7.28 -5.43 1.85
N ASN A 109 5.98 -5.28 2.09
CA ASN A 109 4.94 -5.96 1.34
C ASN A 109 4.10 -4.91 0.62
N LEU A 110 3.77 -5.15 -0.65
CA LEU A 110 2.85 -4.33 -1.39
C LEU A 110 1.86 -5.22 -2.11
N THR A 111 0.59 -4.98 -1.84
CA THR A 111 -0.54 -5.66 -2.47
C THR A 111 -1.24 -4.68 -3.41
N ILE A 112 -1.53 -5.11 -4.64
CA ILE A 112 -2.45 -4.42 -5.55
C ILE A 112 -3.69 -5.29 -5.66
N ASP A 113 -4.83 -4.72 -5.33
CA ASP A 113 -6.13 -5.37 -5.39
C ASP A 113 -6.92 -4.75 -6.53
N TYR A 114 -7.11 -5.54 -7.60
CA TYR A 114 -7.93 -5.16 -8.74
C TYR A 114 -9.33 -5.74 -8.59
N GLU A 115 -10.34 -4.86 -8.55
CA GLU A 115 -11.74 -5.29 -8.50
C GLU A 115 -12.17 -5.95 -9.82
N THR A 116 -11.63 -5.48 -10.97
CA THR A 116 -11.96 -6.04 -12.28
C THR A 116 -10.76 -6.36 -13.19
N LEU A 117 -10.99 -7.23 -14.18
CA LEU A 117 -9.98 -7.59 -15.20
C LEU A 117 -9.65 -6.40 -16.14
N ALA A 118 -10.62 -5.52 -16.41
CA ALA A 118 -10.43 -4.38 -17.29
C ALA A 118 -9.41 -3.39 -16.69
N GLU A 119 -9.52 -3.11 -15.38
CA GLU A 119 -8.57 -2.28 -14.66
C GLU A 119 -7.15 -2.85 -14.68
N TYR A 120 -7.01 -4.17 -14.60
CA TYR A 120 -5.70 -4.81 -14.70
C TYR A 120 -5.02 -4.43 -16.02
N ILE A 121 -5.73 -4.57 -17.15
CA ILE A 121 -5.19 -4.37 -18.50
C ILE A 121 -4.83 -2.91 -18.76
N GLU A 122 -5.65 -1.98 -18.26
CA GLU A 122 -5.47 -0.55 -18.48
C GLU A 122 -4.43 0.08 -17.54
N SER A 123 -4.02 -0.64 -16.50
CA SER A 123 -3.20 -0.08 -15.43
C SER A 123 -1.70 -0.25 -15.64
N ASN A 124 -0.99 0.87 -15.70
CA ASN A 124 0.48 0.91 -15.67
C ASN A 124 1.06 0.82 -14.24
N ILE A 125 0.21 0.59 -13.23
CA ILE A 125 0.63 0.66 -11.83
C ILE A 125 1.68 -0.40 -11.47
N ILE A 126 1.56 -1.62 -12.01
CA ILE A 126 2.47 -2.73 -11.70
C ILE A 126 3.89 -2.34 -12.10
N LYS A 127 4.03 -1.82 -13.33
CA LYS A 127 5.28 -1.29 -13.86
C LYS A 127 5.83 -0.16 -13.00
N LEU A 128 4.98 0.78 -12.57
CA LEU A 128 5.40 1.87 -11.69
C LEU A 128 5.91 1.35 -10.34
N ILE A 129 5.15 0.50 -9.66
CA ILE A 129 5.52 -0.08 -8.37
C ILE A 129 6.86 -0.81 -8.46
N ILE A 130 7.00 -1.70 -9.45
CA ILE A 130 8.20 -2.50 -9.63
C ILE A 130 9.43 -1.60 -9.82
N ASN A 131 9.31 -0.53 -10.61
CA ASN A 131 10.45 0.35 -10.91
C ASN A 131 10.80 1.28 -9.73
N GLU A 132 9.82 1.70 -8.93
CA GLU A 132 10.01 2.71 -7.87
C GLU A 132 10.36 2.09 -6.50
N PHE A 133 9.74 0.97 -6.12
CA PHE A 133 9.96 0.34 -4.81
C PHE A 133 11.17 -0.60 -4.81
N LYS A 134 12.34 -0.05 -4.47
CA LYS A 134 13.63 -0.76 -4.54
C LYS A 134 13.83 -1.87 -3.50
N GLN A 135 13.14 -1.81 -2.37
CA GLN A 135 13.30 -2.73 -1.23
C GLN A 135 12.07 -3.61 -0.96
N LEU A 136 11.22 -3.77 -1.97
CA LEU A 136 10.03 -4.60 -1.87
C LEU A 136 10.45 -6.08 -1.74
N VAL A 137 9.99 -6.75 -0.68
CA VAL A 137 10.29 -8.17 -0.41
C VAL A 137 9.17 -9.06 -0.96
N ILE A 138 7.93 -8.61 -0.82
CA ILE A 138 6.76 -9.34 -1.32
C ILE A 138 5.94 -8.39 -2.18
N PHE A 139 5.68 -8.79 -3.41
CA PHE A 139 4.74 -8.11 -4.30
C PHE A 139 3.58 -9.04 -4.60
N HIS A 140 2.37 -8.61 -4.24
CA HIS A 140 1.16 -9.40 -4.37
C HIS A 140 0.18 -8.67 -5.29
N ILE A 141 -0.42 -9.41 -6.20
CA ILE A 141 -1.56 -8.92 -6.97
C ILE A 141 -2.74 -9.83 -6.74
N TYR A 142 -3.85 -9.25 -6.30
CA TYR A 142 -5.17 -9.86 -6.23
C TYR A 142 -6.04 -9.36 -7.40
N GLY A 143 -6.93 -10.22 -7.89
CA GLY A 143 -7.83 -9.95 -9.01
C GLY A 143 -7.76 -11.06 -10.07
N LYS A 144 -8.75 -11.09 -10.99
CA LYS A 144 -8.75 -12.05 -12.10
C LYS A 144 -7.53 -11.81 -13.00
N ILE A 145 -6.53 -12.69 -12.95
CA ILE A 145 -5.29 -12.52 -13.72
C ILE A 145 -5.57 -12.82 -15.20
N PRO A 146 -5.21 -11.92 -16.14
CA PRO A 146 -5.33 -12.19 -17.56
C PRO A 146 -4.63 -13.50 -17.97
N ASN A 147 -5.30 -14.34 -18.78
CA ASN A 147 -4.73 -15.61 -19.26
C ASN A 147 -3.38 -15.39 -19.96
N ALA A 148 -3.27 -14.32 -20.75
CA ALA A 148 -2.04 -13.96 -21.45
C ALA A 148 -0.83 -13.84 -20.52
N ILE A 149 -1.01 -13.45 -19.25
CA ILE A 149 0.08 -13.32 -18.27
C ILE A 149 0.43 -14.68 -17.67
N ARG A 150 -0.59 -15.51 -17.43
CA ARG A 150 -0.40 -16.87 -16.90
C ARG A 150 0.32 -17.76 -17.91
N GLU A 151 0.03 -17.56 -19.19
CA GLU A 151 0.66 -18.29 -20.30
C GLU A 151 2.11 -17.85 -20.55
N ASN A 152 2.49 -16.62 -20.20
CA ASN A 152 3.81 -16.05 -20.50
C ASN A 152 4.89 -16.25 -19.42
N ASP A 153 4.69 -17.16 -18.46
CA ASP A 153 5.47 -17.23 -17.21
C ASP A 153 5.47 -15.88 -16.46
N ILE A 154 4.72 -15.82 -15.35
CA ILE A 154 4.60 -14.61 -14.52
C ILE A 154 5.97 -14.03 -14.15
N ARG A 155 6.98 -14.88 -13.91
CA ARG A 155 8.32 -14.41 -13.60
C ARG A 155 8.89 -13.57 -14.74
N GLN A 156 8.82 -14.08 -15.95
CA GLN A 156 9.34 -13.42 -17.14
C GLN A 156 8.55 -12.15 -17.45
N TRP A 157 7.22 -12.22 -17.35
CA TRP A 157 6.35 -11.06 -17.53
C TRP A 157 6.67 -9.91 -16.56
N VAL A 158 6.94 -10.21 -15.28
CA VAL A 158 7.35 -9.22 -14.27
C VAL A 158 8.70 -8.60 -14.60
N ILE A 159 9.66 -9.42 -15.05
CA ILE A 159 10.98 -8.93 -15.47
C ILE A 159 10.83 -7.95 -16.63
N GLU A 160 9.94 -8.20 -17.58
CA GLU A 160 9.63 -7.27 -18.69
C GLU A 160 9.03 -5.95 -18.20
N GLN A 161 8.25 -5.96 -17.11
CA GLN A 161 7.74 -4.73 -16.48
C GLN A 161 8.86 -3.90 -15.81
N SER A 162 10.03 -4.48 -15.56
CA SER A 162 11.13 -3.86 -14.82
C SER A 162 12.18 -3.16 -15.68
N SER A 163 11.86 -2.88 -16.95
CA SER A 163 12.80 -2.37 -17.96
C SER A 163 13.58 -1.10 -17.59
N PHE A 164 13.14 -0.35 -16.58
CA PHE A 164 13.78 0.90 -16.13
C PHE A 164 14.64 0.74 -14.87
N ARG A 165 14.69 -0.45 -14.27
CA ARG A 165 15.54 -0.68 -13.10
C ARG A 165 17.01 -0.74 -13.49
N ARG A 166 17.86 -0.14 -12.64
CA ARG A 166 19.32 -0.25 -12.75
C ARG A 166 19.88 -1.61 -12.34
N LYS A 167 19.12 -2.38 -11.55
CA LYS A 167 19.47 -3.74 -11.09
C LYS A 167 18.32 -4.68 -11.44
N SER A 168 18.65 -5.92 -11.78
CA SER A 168 17.66 -6.98 -12.01
C SER A 168 16.78 -7.17 -10.77
N LEU A 169 15.54 -7.62 -10.99
CA LEU A 169 14.70 -8.16 -9.93
C LEU A 169 15.12 -9.61 -9.68
N ASP A 170 15.43 -9.92 -8.43
CA ASP A 170 15.76 -11.28 -8.02
C ASP A 170 14.50 -11.99 -7.53
N ILE A 171 13.66 -12.40 -8.47
CA ILE A 171 12.43 -13.12 -8.12
C ILE A 171 12.81 -14.51 -7.62
N PHE A 172 12.62 -14.82 -6.33
CA PHE A 172 13.02 -16.11 -5.76
C PHE A 172 11.87 -17.11 -5.61
N ARG A 173 10.62 -16.63 -5.59
CA ARG A 173 9.44 -17.49 -5.57
C ARG A 173 8.28 -16.81 -6.28
N VAL A 174 7.48 -17.63 -6.96
CA VAL A 174 6.20 -17.24 -7.56
C VAL A 174 5.15 -18.24 -7.07
N GLU A 175 4.05 -17.72 -6.54
CA GLU A 175 2.81 -18.47 -6.35
C GLU A 175 1.72 -17.83 -7.19
N CYS A 176 0.87 -18.63 -7.81
CA CYS A 176 -0.19 -18.14 -8.67
C CYS A 176 -1.45 -19.01 -8.55
N SER A 177 -2.60 -18.36 -8.61
CA SER A 177 -3.92 -18.96 -8.78
C SER A 177 -4.66 -18.31 -9.96
N ASN A 178 -5.96 -18.56 -10.07
CA ASN A 178 -6.81 -17.85 -11.03
C ASN A 178 -7.11 -16.40 -10.61
N GLU A 179 -6.97 -16.09 -9.32
CA GLU A 179 -7.46 -14.85 -8.70
C GLU A 179 -6.34 -14.02 -8.05
N TRP A 180 -5.10 -14.51 -8.06
CA TRP A 180 -3.96 -13.78 -7.49
C TRP A 180 -2.63 -14.39 -7.90
N PHE A 181 -1.57 -13.58 -7.87
CA PHE A 181 -0.21 -14.07 -7.91
C PHE A 181 0.65 -13.30 -6.91
N LYS A 182 1.58 -14.02 -6.28
CA LYS A 182 2.46 -13.49 -5.26
C LYS A 182 3.90 -13.78 -5.64
N LEU A 183 4.70 -12.72 -5.62
CA LEU A 183 6.12 -12.75 -5.89
C LEU A 183 6.88 -12.46 -4.61
N TRP A 184 7.99 -13.14 -4.50
CA TRP A 184 9.03 -12.77 -3.56
C TRP A 184 10.26 -12.29 -4.33
N LEU A 185 10.75 -11.09 -4.00
CA LEU A 185 11.70 -10.28 -4.78
C LEU A 185 13.01 -9.96 -4.05
#